data_AF-A0A6L8EX31-F1
#
_entry.id   AF-A0A6L8EX31-F1
#
_cell.length_a   1.000
_cell.length_b   1.000
_cell.length_c   1.000
_cell.angle_alpha   90.00
_cell.angle_beta   90.00
_cell.angle_gamma   90.00
#
_symmetry.space_group_name_H-M   'P 1'
#
loop_
_entity.id
_entity.type
_entity.pdbx_description
1 polymer ?
#
loop_
_entity_poly.entity_id
_entity_poly.type
_entity_poly.pdbx_seq_one_letter_code
_entity_poly.pdbx_strand_id
1 'polypeptide(L)' 'MNSIFGIKNEKLERARRKANLSRRDVATELGLLDSTSIRDWEWGLVVPEKHRKKLIELYGLDKKYDC' A
#
# COMPACT_ATOMS: atom_id res chain seq x y z
N MET A 1 16.91 -10.63 20.21
CA MET A 1 15.65 -9.88 20.00
C MET A 1 15.10 -10.29 18.65
N ASN A 2 14.18 -11.27 18.62
CA ASN A 2 13.59 -11.74 17.37
C ASN A 2 12.24 -11.04 17.20
N SER A 3 12.24 -9.90 16.51
CA SER A 3 11.02 -9.19 16.17
C SER A 3 10.26 -9.98 15.11
N ILE A 4 9.18 -10.64 15.54
CA ILE A 4 8.18 -11.35 14.70
C ILE A 4 7.25 -10.29 14.06
N PHE A 5 7.80 -9.19 13.54
CA PHE A 5 7.05 -8.07 12.98
C PHE A 5 7.08 -8.10 11.45
N GLY A 6 5.89 -8.15 10.86
CA GLY A 6 5.62 -7.64 9.52
C GLY A 6 5.92 -8.62 8.39
N ILE A 7 4.89 -9.33 7.93
CA ILE A 7 4.87 -9.78 6.53
C ILE A 7 4.79 -8.50 5.70
N LYS A 8 5.94 -8.00 5.26
CA LYS A 8 6.06 -6.82 4.41
C LYS A 8 5.12 -7.00 3.21
N ASN A 9 4.24 -6.04 2.99
CA ASN A 9 3.35 -6.04 1.83
C ASN A 9 4.10 -5.51 0.62
N GLU A 10 5.10 -6.29 0.16
CA GLU A 10 5.99 -5.92 -0.93
C GLU A 10 5.25 -5.58 -2.22
N LYS A 11 4.06 -6.16 -2.43
CA LYS A 11 3.21 -5.86 -3.57
C LYS A 11 2.77 -4.40 -3.58
N LEU A 12 2.39 -3.86 -2.43
CA LEU A 12 1.92 -2.48 -2.27
C LEU A 12 3.07 -1.49 -2.49
N GLU A 13 4.24 -1.77 -1.90
CA GLU A 13 5.43 -0.94 -2.11
C GLU A 13 5.89 -0.96 -3.57
N ARG A 14 5.95 -2.14 -4.20
CA ARG A 14 6.35 -2.29 -5.61
C ARG A 14 5.36 -1.58 -6.54
N ALA A 15 4.07 -1.72 -6.30
CA ALA A 15 3.03 -1.04 -7.08
C ALA A 15 3.17 0.48 -7.00
N ARG A 16 3.35 1.03 -5.79
CA ARG A 16 3.60 2.46 -5.60
C ARG A 16 4.85 2.93 -6.35
N ARG A 17 5.95 2.18 -6.24
CA ARG A 17 7.21 2.51 -6.93
C ARG A 17 7.07 2.43 -8.46
N LYS A 18 6.33 1.45 -8.99
CA LYS A 18 6.03 1.36 -10.44
C LYS A 18 5.20 2.55 -10.94
N ALA A 19 4.28 3.04 -10.12
CA ALA A 19 3.51 4.26 -10.39
C ALA A 19 4.33 5.55 -10.20
N ASN A 20 5.60 5.45 -9.78
CA ASN A 20 6.47 6.58 -9.45
C ASN A 20 5.88 7.57 -8.43
N LEU A 21 5.06 7.06 -7.51
CA LEU A 21 4.40 7.87 -6.48
C LEU A 21 5.18 7.81 -5.15
N SER A 22 5.27 8.93 -4.44
CA SER A 22 5.71 8.91 -3.05
C SER A 22 4.57 8.41 -2.14
N ARG A 23 4.90 8.02 -0.90
CA ARG A 23 3.85 7.68 0.08
C ARG A 23 2.92 8.85 0.38
N ARG A 24 3.41 10.09 0.25
CA ARG A 24 2.62 11.30 0.46
C ARG A 24 1.63 11.52 -0.68
N ASP A 25 2.06 11.30 -1.92
CA ASP A 25 1.17 11.43 -3.08
C ASP A 25 0.02 10.43 -2.98
N VAL A 26 0.33 9.17 -2.63
CA VAL A 26 -0.70 8.15 -2.39
C VAL A 26 -1.64 8.55 -1.26
N ALA A 27 -1.12 9.09 -0.15
CA ALA A 27 -1.97 9.56 0.93
C ALA A 27 -2.92 10.67 0.46
N THR A 28 -2.42 11.64 -0.31
CA THR A 28 -3.21 12.72 -0.92
C THR A 28 -4.30 12.18 -1.85
N GLU A 29 -3.98 11.25 -2.75
CA GLU A 29 -4.95 10.62 -3.67
C GLU A 29 -6.06 9.85 -2.91
N LEU A 30 -5.70 9.26 -1.76
CA LEU A 30 -6.65 8.55 -0.92
C LEU A 30 -7.47 9.46 0.00
N GLY A 31 -7.10 10.74 0.13
CA GLY A 31 -7.71 11.69 1.05
C GLY A 31 -7.25 11.51 2.50
N LEU A 32 -6.06 10.96 2.70
CA LEU A 32 -5.43 10.79 4.00
C LEU A 32 -4.63 12.03 4.38
N LEU A 33 -4.59 12.31 5.69
CA LEU A 33 -3.85 13.45 6.24
C LEU A 33 -2.34 13.23 6.24
N ASP A 34 -1.88 11.99 6.31
CA ASP A 34 -0.46 11.65 6.42
C ASP A 34 -0.08 10.33 5.72
N SER A 35 1.22 10.18 5.48
CA SER A 35 1.81 9.03 4.79
C SER A 35 2.18 7.86 5.71
N THR A 36 1.95 7.99 7.02
CA THR A 36 2.23 6.94 8.02
C THR A 36 1.35 5.74 7.76
N SER A 37 0.07 5.98 7.47
CA SER A 37 -0.88 4.93 7.09
C SER A 37 -0.36 4.10 5.91
N ILE A 38 0.22 4.73 4.89
CA ILE A 38 0.78 4.02 3.73
C ILE A 38 1.98 3.17 4.13
N ARG A 39 2.89 3.70 4.95
CA ARG A 39 4.05 2.94 5.46
C ARG A 39 3.58 1.73 6.27
N ASP A 40 2.61 1.91 7.14
CA ASP A 40 2.12 0.85 8.03
C ASP A 40 1.41 -0.25 7.21
N TRP A 41 0.75 0.10 6.10
CA TRP A 41 0.22 -0.88 5.14
C TRP A 41 1.31 -1.61 4.37
N GLU A 42 2.34 -0.89 3.90
CA GLU A 42 3.51 -1.48 3.23
C GLU A 42 4.27 -2.44 4.15
N TRP A 43 4.28 -2.18 5.46
CA TRP A 43 4.94 -3.02 6.46
C TRP A 43 4.03 -4.14 7.00
N GLY A 44 2.77 -4.19 6.56
CA GLY A 44 1.80 -5.18 7.02
C GLY A 44 1.40 -5.01 8.49
N LEU A 45 1.61 -3.82 9.08
CA LEU A 45 1.18 -3.49 10.44
C LEU A 45 -0.34 -3.26 10.50
N VAL A 46 -0.92 -2.73 9.42
CA VAL A 46 -2.35 -2.44 9.29
C VAL A 46 -2.84 -2.85 7.90
N VAL A 47 -4.06 -3.39 7.81
CA VAL A 47 -4.68 -3.74 6.53
C VAL A 47 -5.57 -2.58 6.05
N PRO A 48 -5.39 -2.05 4.82
CA PRO A 48 -6.19 -0.95 4.29
C PRO A 48 -7.58 -1.39 3.81
N GLU A 49 -8.42 -1.98 4.66
CA GLU A 49 -9.71 -2.54 4.21
C GLU A 49 -10.61 -1.51 3.51
N LYS A 50 -10.77 -0.33 4.12
CA LYS A 50 -11.59 0.76 3.58
C LYS A 50 -11.01 1.38 2.31
N HIS A 51 -9.71 1.24 2.07
CA HIS A 51 -9.02 1.89 0.95
C HIS A 51 -8.55 0.88 -0.10
N ARG A 52 -8.84 -0.40 0.10
CA ARG A 52 -8.46 -1.50 -0.79
C ARG A 52 -8.96 -1.27 -2.22
N LYS A 53 -10.21 -0.82 -2.38
CA LYS A 53 -10.80 -0.55 -3.72
C LYS A 53 -10.04 0.57 -4.43
N LYS A 54 -9.83 1.71 -3.77
CA LYS A 54 -9.06 2.83 -4.33
C LYS A 54 -7.61 2.45 -4.62
N LEU A 55 -6.97 1.66 -3.76
CA LEU A 55 -5.60 1.17 -4.00
C LEU A 55 -5.52 0.25 -5.24
N ILE A 56 -6.57 -0.57 -5.47
CA ILE A 56 -6.68 -1.38 -6.69
C ILE A 56 -6.84 -0.48 -7.91
N GLU A 57 -7.70 0.53 -7.85
CA GLU A 57 -7.91 1.49 -8.94
C GLU A 57 -6.65 2.31 -9.24
N LEU A 58 -5.98 2.83 -8.20
CA LEU A 58 -4.79 3.69 -8.31
C LEU A 58 -3.58 2.95 -8.87
N TYR A 59 -3.44 1.67 -8.53
CA TYR A 59 -2.28 0.88 -8.94
C TYR A 59 -2.56 -0.13 -10.05
N GLY A 60 -3.82 -0.26 -10.48
CA GLY A 60 -4.23 -1.34 -11.37
C GLY A 60 -3.89 -2.71 -10.80
N LEU A 61 -3.95 -2.88 -9.47
CA LEU A 61 -3.74 -4.18 -8.82
C LEU A 61 -4.96 -5.06 -9.10
N ASP A 62 -5.01 -5.59 -10.31
CA ASP A 62 -6.11 -6.43 -10.77
C ASP A 62 -6.33 -7.58 -9.79
N LYS A 63 -7.61 -7.90 -9.58
CA LYS A 63 -8.04 -8.96 -8.65
C LYS A 63 -7.57 -10.31 -9.19
N LYS A 64 -6.33 -10.68 -8.85
CA LYS A 64 -5.65 -11.94 -9.19
C LYS A 64 -5.45 -12.16 -10.71
N TYR A 65 -4.43 -12.98 -11.01
CA TYR A 65 -4.23 -13.72 -12.27
C TYR A 65 -3.49 -12.97 -13.39
N ASP A 66 -2.17 -12.97 -13.31
CA ASP A 66 -1.34 -13.25 -14.49
C ASP A 66 -0.49 -14.48 -14.11
N CYS A 67 -0.85 -15.62 -14.75
CA CYS A 67 -0.27 -16.98 -14.76
C CYS A 67 0.13 -17.67 -13.44
#